data_AF-A0A7E4WCV0-F1
#
_entry.id   AF-A0A7E4WCV0-F1
#
_cell.length_a   1.000
_cell.length_b   1.000
_cell.length_c   1.000
_cell.angle_alpha   90.00
_cell.angle_beta   90.00
_cell.angle_gamma   90.00
#
_symmetry.space_group_name_H-M   'P 1'
#
loop_
_entity.id
_entity.type
_entity.pdbx_description
1 polymer ?
#
loop_
_entity_poly.entity_id
_entity_poly.type
_entity_poly.pdbx_seq_one_letter_code
_entity_poly.pdbx_strand_id
1 'polypeptide(L)'
;MKYLFAAFVAIVGLVASVQGTVDAGITTRSVEATGKLRCGLQPARQVIVTLKRENDDDLDNVIGKTVTDEEGRFTIKGDTERFGGAKSTIDPTLSFYHKCDTEEAKPFNTFFLRFPRTYTTIGRVPRRQYDIGTLNLQFKYPKQTTEKNPPK
;
A
#
# COMPACT_ATOMS: atom_id res chain seq x y z
N MET A 1 67.77 -41.68 -4.19
CA MET A 1 67.58 -40.67 -5.26
C MET A 1 66.12 -40.74 -5.66
N LYS A 2 65.24 -40.06 -4.92
CA LYS A 2 64.81 -38.66 -5.07
C LYS A 2 63.82 -38.52 -6.25
N TYR A 3 62.57 -38.22 -5.90
CA TYR A 3 61.41 -37.87 -6.77
C TYR A 3 60.71 -39.08 -7.44
N LEU A 4 60.18 -40.07 -6.71
CA LEU A 4 58.87 -40.05 -6.02
C LEU A 4 57.81 -39.12 -6.66
N PHE A 5 56.82 -39.73 -7.33
CA PHE A 5 55.40 -39.35 -7.38
C PHE A 5 55.05 -37.92 -6.95
N ALA A 6 55.26 -36.91 -7.80
CA ALA A 6 54.82 -35.55 -7.49
C ALA A 6 54.72 -34.68 -8.74
N ALA A 7 53.79 -34.97 -9.65
CA ALA A 7 53.46 -33.98 -10.69
C ALA A 7 52.08 -34.16 -11.36
N PHE A 8 51.16 -34.97 -10.81
CA PHE A 8 49.82 -35.12 -11.40
C PHE A 8 48.68 -34.58 -10.54
N VAL A 9 48.98 -33.96 -9.39
CA VAL A 9 47.96 -33.43 -8.48
C VAL A 9 48.38 -32.06 -7.98
N ALA A 10 48.20 -31.03 -8.80
CA ALA A 10 48.15 -29.64 -8.31
C ALA A 10 47.46 -28.68 -9.30
N ILE A 11 46.53 -29.17 -10.12
CA ILE A 11 45.52 -28.31 -10.76
C ILE A 11 44.17 -28.79 -10.25
N VAL A 12 44.00 -28.80 -8.93
CA VAL A 12 42.65 -28.76 -8.36
C VAL A 12 42.20 -27.33 -8.60
N GLY A 13 41.48 -27.14 -9.70
CA GLY A 13 40.88 -25.87 -10.04
C GLY A 13 40.15 -25.32 -8.83
N LEU A 14 40.54 -24.14 -8.38
CA LEU A 14 39.75 -23.33 -7.47
C LEU A 14 38.53 -22.85 -8.27
N VAL A 15 37.59 -23.75 -8.51
CA VAL A 15 36.23 -23.37 -8.87
C VAL A 15 35.65 -22.82 -7.59
N ALA A 16 35.85 -21.52 -7.35
CA ALA A 16 35.08 -20.80 -6.36
C ALA A 16 33.62 -21.01 -6.75
N SER A 17 32.91 -21.86 -6.00
CA SER A 17 31.48 -22.02 -6.16
C SER A 17 30.87 -20.65 -5.89
N VAL A 18 30.44 -19.97 -6.96
CA VAL A 18 29.56 -18.80 -6.83
C VAL A 18 28.27 -19.35 -6.26
N GLN A 19 28.14 -19.35 -4.93
CA GLN A 19 26.88 -19.60 -4.24
C GLN A 19 25.99 -18.40 -4.49
N GLY A 20 25.39 -18.36 -5.68
CA GLY A 20 24.29 -17.48 -5.99
C GLY A 20 23.04 -18.02 -5.31
N THR A 21 22.86 -17.75 -4.02
CA THR A 21 21.54 -17.89 -3.38
C THR A 21 20.73 -16.64 -3.70
N VAL A 22 20.23 -16.53 -4.92
CA VAL A 22 19.15 -15.58 -5.23
C VAL A 22 17.81 -16.27 -5.12
N ASP A 23 17.46 -16.73 -3.92
CA ASP A 23 16.05 -16.95 -3.61
C ASP A 23 15.43 -15.60 -3.21
N ALA A 24 15.53 -14.63 -4.12
CA ALA A 24 14.82 -13.37 -4.02
C ALA A 24 13.40 -13.60 -4.52
N GLY A 25 12.63 -14.41 -3.79
CA GLY A 25 11.20 -14.55 -4.03
C GLY A 25 10.57 -13.15 -4.06
N ILE A 26 9.67 -12.90 -5.01
CA ILE A 26 9.02 -11.60 -5.18
C ILE A 26 8.29 -11.25 -3.86
N THR A 27 8.86 -10.33 -3.09
CA THR A 27 8.27 -9.93 -1.79
C THR A 27 7.16 -8.90 -1.98
N THR A 28 7.22 -8.11 -3.06
CA THR A 28 6.27 -7.05 -3.35
C THR A 28 4.84 -7.56 -3.34
N ARG A 29 3.97 -6.82 -2.68
CA ARG A 29 2.53 -7.02 -2.67
C ARG A 29 1.85 -5.79 -3.22
N SER A 30 0.63 -5.97 -3.72
CA SER A 30 -0.19 -4.88 -4.25
C SER A 30 -1.65 -5.07 -3.91
N VAL A 31 -2.38 -3.97 -3.86
CA VAL A 31 -3.81 -3.96 -3.55
C VAL A 31 -4.51 -2.82 -4.28
N GLU A 32 -5.79 -3.00 -4.58
CA GLU A 32 -6.64 -2.01 -5.24
C GLU A 32 -7.99 -1.92 -4.53
N ALA A 33 -8.49 -0.70 -4.37
CA ALA A 33 -9.82 -0.44 -3.84
C ALA A 33 -10.55 0.64 -4.66
N THR A 34 -11.88 0.55 -4.66
CA THR A 34 -12.76 1.53 -5.29
C THR A 34 -13.92 1.88 -4.36
N GLY A 35 -14.60 2.97 -4.69
CA GLY A 35 -15.86 3.30 -4.04
C GLY A 35 -16.45 4.60 -4.57
N LYS A 36 -17.57 4.98 -3.97
CA LYS A 36 -18.23 6.27 -4.20
C LYS A 36 -18.55 6.95 -2.88
N LEU A 37 -18.24 8.23 -2.78
CA LEU A 37 -18.52 9.05 -1.61
C LEU A 37 -19.63 10.06 -1.93
N ARG A 38 -20.50 10.30 -0.95
CA ARG A 38 -21.59 11.28 -1.03
C ARG A 38 -21.55 12.21 0.17
N CYS A 39 -21.97 13.45 -0.06
CA CYS A 39 -22.30 14.40 1.00
C CYS A 39 -23.81 14.65 0.92
N GLY A 40 -24.56 13.90 1.71
CA GLY A 40 -26.02 13.87 1.59
C GLY A 40 -26.46 13.31 0.24
N LEU A 41 -27.24 14.09 -0.50
CA LEU A 41 -27.71 13.69 -1.82
C LEU A 41 -26.68 13.91 -2.93
N GLN A 42 -25.68 14.76 -2.70
CA GLN A 42 -24.70 15.12 -3.72
C GLN A 42 -23.49 14.19 -3.71
N PRO A 43 -22.81 14.00 -4.85
CA PRO A 43 -21.47 13.41 -4.87
C PRO A 43 -20.50 14.21 -3.98
N ALA A 44 -19.71 13.53 -3.16
CA ALA A 44 -18.64 14.18 -2.40
C ALA A 44 -17.40 14.25 -3.30
N ARG A 45 -17.13 15.45 -3.82
CA ARG A 45 -15.99 15.76 -4.70
C ARG A 45 -14.78 16.17 -3.88
N GLN A 46 -13.59 16.06 -4.47
CA GLN A 46 -12.33 16.54 -3.87
C GLN A 46 -12.00 15.95 -2.49
N VAL A 47 -12.56 14.78 -2.16
CA VAL A 47 -12.19 14.03 -0.96
C VAL A 47 -10.84 13.38 -1.20
N ILE A 48 -9.87 13.64 -0.33
CA ILE A 48 -8.56 12.99 -0.40
C ILE A 48 -8.71 11.59 0.20
N VAL A 49 -8.26 10.59 -0.55
CA VAL A 49 -8.25 9.20 -0.11
C VAL A 49 -6.82 8.70 -0.14
N THR A 50 -6.33 8.17 0.98
CA THR A 50 -5.02 7.52 1.06
C THR A 50 -5.18 6.05 1.38
N LEU A 51 -4.24 5.25 0.89
CA LEU A 51 -4.14 3.82 1.13
C LEU A 51 -2.85 3.56 1.90
N LYS A 52 -2.95 2.97 3.08
CA LYS A 52 -1.83 2.60 3.95
C LYS A 52 -1.63 1.09 3.99
N ARG A 53 -0.36 0.67 4.14
CA ARG A 53 0.02 -0.74 4.35
C ARG A 53 -0.13 -1.21 5.79
N GLU A 54 -0.11 -0.29 6.75
CA GLU A 54 -0.24 -0.56 8.18
C GLU A 54 -1.25 0.44 8.76
N ASN A 55 -1.93 0.04 9.83
CA ASN A 55 -2.90 0.90 10.49
C ASN A 55 -2.21 1.70 11.60
N ASP A 56 -1.48 2.73 11.20
CA ASP A 56 -0.90 3.73 12.09
C ASP A 56 -0.90 5.10 11.41
N ASP A 57 -0.37 6.11 12.10
CA ASP A 57 -0.27 7.48 11.62
C ASP A 57 1.02 7.75 10.84
N ASP A 58 1.87 6.75 10.63
CA ASP A 58 3.12 6.90 9.91
C ASP A 58 2.86 7.14 8.41
N LEU A 59 3.37 8.26 7.90
CA LEU A 59 3.25 8.62 6.49
C LEU A 59 4.11 7.70 5.61
N ASP A 60 5.17 7.10 6.18
CA ASP A 60 5.98 6.10 5.49
C ASP A 60 5.18 4.84 5.17
N ASN A 61 3.96 4.67 5.70
CA ASN A 61 3.07 3.57 5.38
C ASN A 61 2.07 3.87 4.26
N VAL A 62 2.01 5.10 3.74
CA VAL A 62 1.11 5.48 2.63
C VAL A 62 1.63 4.92 1.30
N ILE A 63 0.91 3.96 0.71
CA ILE A 63 1.29 3.28 -0.55
C ILE A 63 0.45 3.71 -1.75
N GLY A 64 -0.58 4.53 -1.52
CA GLY A 64 -1.39 5.08 -2.59
C GLY A 64 -2.10 6.34 -2.12
N LYS A 65 -2.41 7.21 -3.07
CA LYS A 65 -3.21 8.41 -2.85
C LYS A 65 -4.06 8.68 -4.10
N THR A 66 -5.28 9.13 -3.88
CA THR A 66 -6.17 9.60 -4.94
C THR A 66 -7.10 10.68 -4.39
N VAL A 67 -7.88 11.29 -5.30
CA VAL A 67 -8.92 12.26 -4.96
C VAL A 67 -10.19 11.83 -5.70
N THR A 68 -11.34 11.93 -5.04
CA THR A 68 -12.62 11.61 -5.69
C THR A 68 -12.93 12.54 -6.85
N ASP A 69 -13.48 11.99 -7.92
CA ASP A 69 -13.91 12.71 -9.12
C ASP A 69 -15.21 13.52 -8.92
N GLU A 70 -15.73 14.09 -10.02
CA GLU A 70 -16.96 14.90 -10.06
C GLU A 70 -18.23 14.10 -9.68
N GLU A 71 -18.20 12.78 -9.88
CA GLU A 71 -19.23 11.82 -9.50
C GLU A 71 -19.00 11.22 -8.10
N GLY A 72 -17.97 11.69 -7.38
CA GLY A 72 -17.58 11.26 -6.04
C GLY A 72 -16.94 9.87 -6.02
N ARG A 73 -16.54 9.33 -7.17
CA ARG A 73 -15.91 8.01 -7.26
C ARG A 73 -14.41 8.12 -7.06
N PHE A 74 -13.81 7.06 -6.56
CA PHE A 74 -12.36 6.92 -6.51
C PHE A 74 -11.94 5.50 -6.90
N THR A 75 -10.74 5.41 -7.45
CA THR A 75 -9.99 4.16 -7.60
C THR A 75 -8.59 4.43 -7.07
N ILE A 76 -8.10 3.55 -6.20
CA ILE A 76 -6.79 3.69 -5.56
C ILE A 76 -6.04 2.36 -5.63
N LYS A 77 -4.79 2.42 -6.07
CA LYS A 77 -3.87 1.29 -6.10
C LYS A 77 -2.64 1.63 -5.29
N GLY A 78 -2.02 0.62 -4.71
CA GLY A 78 -0.74 0.76 -4.04
C GLY A 78 -0.01 -0.58 -4.02
N ASP A 79 1.31 -0.50 -3.98
CA ASP A 79 2.17 -1.65 -3.88
C ASP A 79 3.34 -1.40 -2.92
N THR A 80 4.05 -2.47 -2.59
CA THR A 80 5.15 -2.44 -1.65
C THR A 80 6.52 -2.55 -2.31
N GLU A 81 6.68 -2.12 -3.57
CA GLU A 81 7.98 -2.15 -4.26
C GLU A 81 9.05 -1.40 -3.45
N ARG A 82 8.66 -0.28 -2.82
CA ARG A 82 9.55 0.50 -1.96
C ARG A 82 9.91 -0.16 -0.63
N PHE A 83 9.33 -1.32 -0.31
CA PHE A 83 9.58 -2.06 0.92
C PHE A 83 10.23 -3.41 0.62
N GLY A 84 11.28 -3.73 1.37
CA GLY A 84 11.98 -5.01 1.28
C GLY A 84 11.51 -6.03 2.31
N GLY A 85 11.59 -7.32 1.96
CA GLY A 85 11.46 -8.43 2.91
C GLY A 85 10.14 -8.40 3.69
N ALA A 86 10.24 -8.57 5.02
CA ALA A 86 9.09 -8.63 5.93
C ALA A 86 8.19 -7.37 5.91
N LYS A 87 8.71 -6.20 5.49
CA LYS A 87 7.95 -4.94 5.40
C LYS A 87 6.99 -4.89 4.20
N SER A 88 7.05 -5.88 3.32
CA SER A 88 6.21 -5.96 2.11
C SER A 88 4.77 -6.40 2.39
N THR A 89 4.42 -6.70 3.64
CA THR A 89 3.04 -7.06 4.00
C THR A 89 2.12 -5.85 3.95
N ILE A 90 0.85 -6.08 3.59
CA ILE A 90 -0.19 -5.04 3.51
C ILE A 90 -1.36 -5.45 4.41
N ASP A 91 -1.61 -4.67 5.45
CA ASP A 91 -2.87 -4.47 6.18
C ASP A 91 -3.61 -3.27 5.58
N PRO A 92 -4.42 -3.48 4.53
CA PRO A 92 -4.83 -2.37 3.72
C PRO A 92 -5.86 -1.51 4.46
N THR A 93 -5.52 -0.23 4.61
CA THR A 93 -6.31 0.76 5.35
C THR A 93 -6.54 1.96 4.45
N LEU A 94 -7.80 2.30 4.20
CA LEU A 94 -8.18 3.55 3.52
C LEU A 94 -8.40 4.63 4.56
N SER A 95 -7.80 5.81 4.36
CA SER A 95 -8.12 7.01 5.12
C SER A 95 -8.78 8.04 4.22
N PHE A 96 -9.84 8.67 4.71
CA PHE A 96 -10.65 9.64 3.97
C PHE A 96 -10.56 10.99 4.67
N TYR A 97 -10.24 12.05 3.93
CA TYR A 97 -10.17 13.42 4.44
C TYR A 97 -11.16 14.28 3.67
N HIS A 98 -12.20 14.76 4.33
CA HIS A 98 -13.30 15.47 3.67
C HIS A 98 -13.72 16.76 4.38
N LYS A 99 -14.37 17.64 3.62
CA LYS A 99 -15.03 18.85 4.10
C LYS A 99 -16.56 18.82 3.98
N CYS A 100 -17.17 17.63 3.82
CA CYS A 100 -18.63 17.50 3.85
C CYS A 100 -19.22 18.14 5.12
N ASP A 101 -20.25 18.98 4.94
CA ASP A 101 -20.88 19.82 5.98
C ASP A 101 -19.90 20.60 6.86
N THR A 102 -18.74 20.97 6.30
CA THR A 102 -17.65 21.64 7.02
C THR A 102 -17.16 22.83 6.20
N GLU A 103 -16.96 23.96 6.87
CA GLU A 103 -16.41 25.16 6.24
C GLU A 103 -14.99 24.93 5.74
N GLU A 104 -14.63 25.57 4.62
CA GLU A 104 -13.32 25.40 3.96
C GLU A 104 -12.13 25.72 4.89
N ALA A 105 -12.25 26.73 5.74
CA ALA A 105 -11.21 27.12 6.69
C ALA A 105 -11.01 26.14 7.87
N LYS A 106 -11.97 25.25 8.13
CA LYS A 106 -11.87 24.27 9.22
C LYS A 106 -10.99 23.09 8.80
N PRO A 107 -10.41 22.33 9.75
CA PRO A 107 -9.67 21.10 9.44
C PRO A 107 -10.55 20.07 8.70
N PHE A 108 -9.93 19.11 8.03
CA PHE A 108 -10.62 17.99 7.38
C PHE A 108 -11.16 17.02 8.43
N ASN A 109 -12.38 16.54 8.23
CA ASN A 109 -12.88 15.37 8.95
C ASN A 109 -12.18 14.13 8.40
N THR A 110 -11.65 13.30 9.30
CA THR A 110 -10.83 12.15 8.93
C THR A 110 -11.33 10.88 9.59
N PHE A 111 -11.54 9.83 8.80
CA PHE A 111 -11.81 8.48 9.32
C PHE A 111 -11.10 7.45 8.45
N PHE A 112 -11.04 6.21 8.94
CA PHE A 112 -10.38 5.12 8.23
C PHE A 112 -11.23 3.86 8.18
N LEU A 113 -11.02 3.06 7.13
CA LEU A 113 -11.62 1.76 6.93
C LEU A 113 -10.54 0.74 6.61
N ARG A 114 -10.57 -0.39 7.31
CA ARG A 114 -9.72 -1.53 6.99
C ARG A 114 -10.49 -2.50 6.12
N PHE A 115 -9.79 -3.17 5.21
CA PHE A 115 -10.40 -4.22 4.43
C PHE A 115 -9.55 -5.50 4.42
N PRO A 116 -10.13 -6.66 4.05
CA PRO A 116 -9.45 -7.93 4.22
C PRO A 116 -8.16 -8.04 3.40
N ARG A 117 -7.11 -8.60 4.00
CA ARG A 117 -5.85 -8.95 3.32
C ARG A 117 -6.03 -9.92 2.15
N THR A 118 -7.17 -10.58 2.04
CA THR A 118 -7.49 -11.50 0.93
C THR A 118 -7.56 -10.79 -0.42
N TYR A 119 -7.64 -9.46 -0.45
CA TYR A 119 -7.55 -8.64 -1.67
C TYR A 119 -6.11 -8.31 -2.07
N THR A 120 -5.13 -8.57 -1.21
CA THR A 120 -3.71 -8.36 -1.49
C THR A 120 -3.19 -9.42 -2.48
N THR A 121 -2.48 -8.96 -3.50
CA THR A 121 -1.89 -9.78 -4.57
C THR A 121 -0.37 -9.83 -4.44
N ILE A 122 0.24 -10.95 -4.83
CA ILE A 122 1.71 -11.05 -4.97
C ILE A 122 2.13 -10.39 -6.28
N GLY A 123 3.14 -9.50 -6.21
CA GLY A 123 3.63 -8.69 -7.31
C GLY A 123 3.13 -7.25 -7.27
N ARG A 124 3.59 -6.44 -8.23
CA ARG A 124 3.32 -4.99 -8.31
C ARG A 124 1.92 -4.64 -8.81
N VAL A 125 1.25 -5.57 -9.49
CA VAL A 125 -0.05 -5.31 -10.12
C VAL A 125 -1.17 -6.01 -9.34
N PRO A 126 -2.13 -5.26 -8.78
CA PRO A 126 -3.30 -5.84 -8.13
C PRO A 126 -4.10 -6.70 -9.12
N ARG A 127 -4.56 -7.87 -8.68
CA ARG A 127 -5.44 -8.75 -9.46
C ARG A 127 -6.85 -8.87 -8.87
N ARG A 128 -7.08 -8.23 -7.73
CA ARG A 128 -8.35 -8.20 -7.02
C ARG A 128 -8.62 -6.77 -6.62
N GLN A 129 -9.88 -6.37 -6.72
CA GLN A 129 -10.36 -5.04 -6.40
C GLN A 129 -11.35 -5.15 -5.24
N TYR A 130 -11.13 -4.38 -4.18
CA TYR A 130 -12.08 -4.24 -3.07
C TYR A 130 -12.99 -3.05 -3.32
N ASP A 131 -14.27 -3.29 -3.60
CA ASP A 131 -15.27 -2.24 -3.73
C ASP A 131 -15.92 -1.98 -2.36
N ILE A 132 -15.74 -0.76 -1.83
CA ILE A 132 -16.33 -0.37 -0.53
C ILE A 132 -17.81 0.02 -0.65
N GLY A 133 -18.35 0.06 -1.87
CA GLY A 133 -19.68 0.54 -2.18
C GLY A 133 -19.78 2.06 -2.11
N THR A 134 -20.94 2.54 -1.65
CA THR A 134 -21.23 3.97 -1.50
C THR A 134 -21.29 4.37 -0.04
N LEU A 135 -20.49 5.36 0.36
CA LEU A 135 -20.47 5.92 1.70
C LEU A 135 -21.02 7.35 1.72
N ASN A 136 -21.85 7.66 2.71
CA ASN A 136 -22.30 9.03 2.97
C ASN A 136 -21.47 9.65 4.09
N LEU A 137 -20.89 10.80 3.84
CA LEU A 137 -19.94 11.51 4.71
C LEU A 137 -20.61 12.45 5.72
N GLN A 138 -21.94 12.56 5.70
CA GLN A 138 -22.69 13.25 6.78
C GLN A 138 -22.74 12.43 8.07
N PHE A 139 -22.57 11.10 7.96
CA PHE A 139 -22.49 10.23 9.11
C PHE A 139 -21.13 10.39 9.80
N LYS A 140 -21.12 10.45 11.13
CA LYS A 140 -19.88 10.44 11.91
C LYS A 140 -19.39 9.00 12.08
N TYR A 141 -18.30 8.66 11.39
CA TYR A 141 -17.73 7.31 11.44
C TYR A 141 -17.03 7.03 12.79
N PRO A 142 -16.90 5.75 13.19
CA PRO A 142 -16.13 5.39 14.38
C PRO A 142 -14.71 5.93 14.31
N LYS A 143 -14.22 6.48 15.44
CA LYS A 143 -12.87 7.06 15.56
C LYS A 143 -12.58 8.20 14.57
N GLN A 144 -13.63 8.88 14.06
CA GLN A 144 -13.44 10.07 13.24
C GLN A 144 -12.81 11.20 14.05
N THR A 145 -11.74 11.78 13.50
CA THR A 145 -10.97 12.90 14.07
C THR A 145 -10.90 14.05 13.06
N THR A 146 -10.08 15.05 13.33
CA THR A 146 -9.83 16.19 12.45
C THR A 146 -8.35 16.32 12.09
N GLU A 147 -8.04 16.54 10.82
CA GLU A 147 -6.67 16.73 10.31
C GLU A 147 -6.52 18.10 9.63
N LYS A 148 -5.50 18.87 10.00
CA LYS A 148 -5.22 20.18 9.39
C LYS A 148 -4.44 20.03 8.09
N ASN A 149 -3.51 19.08 8.05
CA ASN A 149 -2.55 18.91 6.98
C ASN A 149 -2.64 17.47 6.45
N PRO A 150 -3.67 17.13 5.67
CA PRO A 150 -3.73 15.82 5.03
C PRO A 150 -2.49 15.61 4.14
N PRO A 151 -2.05 14.36 3.93
CA PRO A 151 -0.92 14.08 3.05
C PRO A 151 -1.10 14.77 1.70
N LYS A 152 -0.12 15.60 1.32
CA LYS A 152 -0.13 16.39 0.07
C LYS A 152 0.09 15.54 -1.17
#